data_AF-R6ZX28-F1
#
_entry.id   AF-R6ZX28-F1
#
_cell.length_a   1.000
_cell.length_b   1.000
_cell.length_c   1.000
_cell.angle_alpha   90.00
_cell.angle_beta   90.00
_cell.angle_gamma   90.00
#
_symmetry.space_group_name_H-M   'P 1'
#
loop_
_entity.id
_entity.type
_entity.pdbx_description
1 polymer ?
#
loop_
_entity_poly.entity_id
_entity_poly.type
_entity_poly.pdbx_seq_one_letter_code
_entity_poly.pdbx_strand_id
1 'polypeptide(L)'
;MAKLYESGENYLETILVLHNQGKNVRSVDIATEMEFSKPSVSRAVGILKNGGFIEVDPSDGFITLTPAGREVAERIYERHRVLTDWLVGIGVDEKTAMEDACKLEHAISVESFEKLKQHLREKHQQNV
;
A
#
# COMPACT_ATOMS: atom_id res chain seq x y z
N MET A 1 -19.72 4.97 4.64
CA MET A 1 -18.34 4.84 4.15
C MET A 1 -18.40 4.21 2.77
N ALA A 2 -17.78 4.82 1.75
CA ALA A 2 -17.73 4.24 0.41
C ALA A 2 -16.98 2.90 0.45
N LYS A 3 -17.44 1.90 -0.30
CA LYS A 3 -16.76 0.60 -0.40
C LYS A 3 -15.45 0.80 -1.16
N LEU A 4 -14.33 0.56 -0.49
CA LEU A 4 -13.01 0.57 -1.12
C LEU A 4 -12.76 -0.79 -1.77
N TYR A 5 -12.26 -0.78 -3.00
CA TYR A 5 -11.84 -1.97 -3.73
C TYR A 5 -10.30 -2.06 -3.68
N GLU A 6 -9.76 -3.25 -3.95
CA GLU A 6 -8.31 -3.53 -4.04
C GLU A 6 -7.54 -2.43 -4.78
N SER A 7 -8.05 -1.98 -5.93
CA SER A 7 -7.41 -0.89 -6.67
C SER A 7 -7.27 0.39 -5.85
N GLY A 8 -8.28 0.77 -5.08
CA GLY A 8 -8.23 1.93 -4.19
C GLY A 8 -7.27 1.75 -3.03
N GLU A 9 -7.14 0.53 -2.50
CA GLU A 9 -6.14 0.18 -1.48
C GLU A 9 -4.71 0.36 -2.02
N ASN A 10 -4.43 -0.09 -3.25
CA ASN A 10 -3.13 0.09 -3.91
C ASN A 10 -2.77 1.58 -4.09
N TYR A 11 -3.74 2.43 -4.42
CA TYR A 11 -3.51 3.87 -4.51
C TYR A 11 -3.15 4.47 -3.14
N LEU A 12 -3.84 4.07 -2.07
CA LEU A 12 -3.57 4.59 -0.72
C LEU A 12 -2.20 4.13 -0.22
N GLU A 13 -1.84 2.86 -0.45
CA GLU A 13 -0.51 2.34 -0.15
C GLU A 13 0.56 3.10 -0.93
N THR A 14 0.39 3.28 -2.25
CA THR A 14 1.33 4.03 -3.09
C THR A 14 1.55 5.45 -2.55
N ILE A 15 0.47 6.14 -2.18
CA ILE A 15 0.56 7.47 -1.57
C ILE A 15 1.37 7.41 -0.27
N LEU A 16 1.11 6.43 0.61
CA LEU A 16 1.87 6.26 1.86
C LEU A 16 3.37 6.01 1.59
N VAL A 17 3.70 5.14 0.66
CA VAL A 17 5.10 4.83 0.29
C VAL A 17 5.82 6.08 -0.21
N LEU A 18 5.20 6.84 -1.11
CA LEU A 18 5.78 8.09 -1.62
C LEU A 18 5.97 9.13 -0.51
N HIS A 19 5.04 9.25 0.44
CA HIS A 19 5.22 10.11 1.62
C HIS A 19 6.38 9.65 2.50
N ASN A 20 6.52 8.34 2.74
CA ASN A 20 7.61 7.78 3.54
C ASN A 20 8.98 8.02 2.88
N GLN A 21 9.03 8.21 1.56
CA GLN A 21 10.22 8.64 0.82
C GLN A 21 10.49 10.16 0.92
N GLY A 22 9.67 10.91 1.67
CA GLY A 22 9.81 12.36 1.84
C GLY A 22 9.30 13.18 0.66
N LYS A 23 8.53 12.59 -0.26
CA LYS A 23 7.97 13.29 -1.42
C LYS A 23 6.69 14.04 -1.06
N ASN A 24 6.53 15.24 -1.61
CA ASN A 24 5.21 15.88 -1.69
C ASN A 24 4.45 15.28 -2.88
N VAL A 25 3.47 14.41 -2.57
CA VAL A 25 2.85 13.55 -3.58
C VAL A 25 1.86 14.34 -4.45
N ARG A 26 1.97 14.18 -5.77
CA ARG A 26 0.99 14.65 -6.77
C ARG A 26 0.48 13.49 -7.61
N SER A 27 -0.61 13.71 -8.34
CA SER A 27 -1.17 12.72 -9.27
C SER A 27 -0.15 12.22 -10.31
N VAL A 28 0.83 13.03 -10.69
CA VAL A 28 1.89 12.62 -11.64
C VAL A 28 2.89 11.65 -11.04
N ASP A 29 3.15 11.75 -9.74
CA ASP A 29 4.05 10.84 -9.03
C ASP A 29 3.38 9.48 -8.87
N ILE A 30 2.10 9.47 -8.49
CA ILE A 30 1.28 8.25 -8.43
C ILE A 30 1.21 7.57 -9.80
N ALA A 31 1.01 8.33 -10.88
CA ALA A 31 0.97 7.79 -12.24
C ALA A 31 2.29 7.14 -12.66
N THR A 32 3.41 7.72 -12.24
CA THR A 32 4.75 7.20 -12.53
C THR A 32 5.02 5.95 -11.71
N GLU A 33 4.73 5.96 -10.41
CA GLU A 33 4.98 4.83 -9.50
C GLU A 33 4.14 3.60 -9.86
N MET A 34 2.86 3.80 -10.20
CA MET A 34 1.95 2.70 -10.55
C MET A 34 1.96 2.34 -12.05
N GLU A 35 2.77 3.01 -12.85
CA GLU A 35 2.80 2.86 -14.32
C GLU A 35 1.43 3.03 -15.01
N PHE A 36 0.58 3.91 -14.46
CA PHE A 36 -0.78 4.15 -14.93
C PHE A 36 -0.92 5.48 -15.69
N SER A 37 -1.92 5.55 -16.57
CA SER A 37 -2.19 6.77 -17.32
C SER A 37 -2.67 7.91 -16.41
N LYS A 38 -2.26 9.16 -16.72
CA LYS A 38 -2.70 10.36 -15.99
C LYS A 38 -4.24 10.47 -15.90
N PRO A 39 -5.03 10.20 -16.96
CA PRO A 39 -6.49 10.18 -16.85
C PRO A 39 -7.02 9.12 -15.88
N SER A 40 -6.44 7.91 -15.86
CA SER A 40 -6.83 6.85 -14.93
C SER A 40 -6.59 7.26 -13.48
N VAL A 41 -5.42 7.82 -13.20
CA VAL A 41 -5.03 8.28 -11.85
C VAL A 41 -5.89 9.46 -11.41
N SER A 42 -6.17 10.42 -12.30
CA SER A 42 -7.06 11.55 -11.99
C SER A 42 -8.45 11.08 -11.59
N ARG A 43 -8.98 10.02 -12.23
CA ARG A 43 -10.27 9.43 -11.85
C ARG A 43 -10.19 8.79 -10.46
N ALA A 44 -9.15 7.99 -10.21
CA ALA A 44 -8.96 7.32 -8.92
C ALA A 44 -8.81 8.33 -7.76
N VAL A 45 -8.00 9.38 -7.96
CA VAL A 45 -7.85 10.49 -6.99
C VAL A 45 -9.21 11.14 -6.70
N GLY A 46 -10.04 11.39 -7.72
CA GLY A 46 -11.40 11.91 -7.51
C GLY A 46 -12.28 10.98 -6.67
N ILE A 47 -12.22 9.67 -6.93
CA ILE A 47 -12.97 8.65 -6.15
C ILE A 47 -12.50 8.63 -4.69
N LEU A 48 -11.19 8.61 -4.45
CA LEU A 48 -10.63 8.55 -3.09
C LEU A 48 -10.91 9.84 -2.30
N LYS A 49 -10.83 11.00 -2.96
CA LYS A 49 -11.19 12.29 -2.37
C LYS A 49 -12.65 12.33 -1.97
N ASN A 50 -13.55 11.95 -2.88
CA ASN A 50 -14.99 11.89 -2.60
C ASN A 50 -15.34 10.83 -1.55
N GLY A 51 -14.53 9.77 -1.44
CA GLY A 51 -14.63 8.74 -0.42
C GLY A 51 -14.10 9.15 0.97
N GLY A 52 -13.43 10.30 1.08
CA GLY A 52 -12.87 10.80 2.33
C GLY A 52 -11.55 10.15 2.76
N PHE A 53 -10.84 9.50 1.83
CA PHE A 53 -9.56 8.83 2.12
C PHE A 53 -8.34 9.74 1.87
N ILE A 54 -8.49 10.74 1.00
CA ILE A 54 -7.42 11.69 0.69
C ILE A 54 -7.94 13.12 0.65
N GLU A 55 -7.03 14.07 0.84
CA GLU A 55 -7.23 15.47 0.50
C GLU A 55 -6.32 15.85 -0.65
N VAL A 56 -6.74 16.86 -1.42
CA VAL A 56 -5.96 17.43 -2.52
C VAL A 56 -5.97 18.94 -2.34
N ASP A 57 -4.79 19.51 -2.09
CA ASP A 57 -4.62 20.95 -1.91
C ASP A 57 -4.97 21.69 -3.22
N PRO A 58 -5.92 22.65 -3.21
CA PRO A 58 -6.34 23.36 -4.41
C PRO A 58 -5.25 24.26 -5.03
N SER A 59 -4.25 24.66 -4.26
CA SER A 59 -3.23 25.64 -4.66
C SER A 59 -2.04 25.00 -5.37
N ASP A 60 -1.59 23.83 -4.92
CA ASP A 60 -0.39 23.16 -5.43
C ASP A 60 -0.61 21.70 -5.88
N GLY A 61 -1.81 21.16 -5.66
CA GLY A 61 -2.20 19.82 -6.06
C GLY A 61 -1.57 18.70 -5.21
N PHE A 62 -0.99 19.00 -4.05
CA PHE A 62 -0.46 17.98 -3.16
C PHE A 62 -1.57 17.12 -2.58
N ILE A 63 -1.29 15.82 -2.52
CA ILE A 63 -2.20 14.78 -2.07
C ILE A 63 -1.73 14.32 -0.70
N THR A 64 -2.63 14.31 0.28
CA THR A 64 -2.36 13.81 1.63
C THR A 64 -3.39 12.75 2.01
N LEU A 65 -2.99 11.79 2.83
CA LEU A 65 -3.90 10.80 3.40
C LEU A 65 -4.68 11.44 4.55
N THR A 66 -6.01 11.27 4.55
CA THR A 66 -6.81 11.53 5.75
C THR A 66 -6.49 10.47 6.82
N PRO A 67 -6.92 10.64 8.08
CA PRO A 67 -6.78 9.59 9.09
C PRO A 67 -7.36 8.23 8.64
N ALA A 68 -8.53 8.25 7.98
CA ALA A 68 -9.15 7.04 7.45
C ALA A 68 -8.38 6.42 6.27
N GLY A 69 -7.85 7.24 5.36
CA GLY A 69 -7.00 6.75 4.27
C GLY A 69 -5.68 6.18 4.77
N ARG A 70 -5.09 6.81 5.80
CA ARG A 70 -3.87 6.37 6.44
C ARG A 70 -4.03 5.02 7.13
N GLU A 71 -5.10 4.81 7.88
CA GLU A 71 -5.39 3.53 8.54
C GLU A 71 -5.41 2.38 7.53
N VAL A 72 -6.09 2.58 6.39
CA VAL A 72 -6.14 1.58 5.33
C VAL A 72 -4.77 1.39 4.67
N ALA A 73 -4.10 2.48 4.32
CA ALA A 73 -2.78 2.42 3.69
C ALA A 73 -1.75 1.68 4.55
N GLU A 74 -1.71 1.97 5.85
CA GLU A 74 -0.78 1.35 6.80
C GLU A 74 -1.09 -0.13 7.00
N ARG A 75 -2.37 -0.52 7.04
CA ARG A 75 -2.77 -1.93 7.11
C ARG A 75 -2.31 -2.73 5.89
N ILE A 76 -2.49 -2.17 4.69
CA ILE A 76 -2.10 -2.83 3.44
C ILE A 76 -0.57 -2.89 3.34
N TYR A 77 0.10 -1.78 3.63
CA TYR A 77 1.57 -1.71 3.63
C TYR A 77 2.21 -2.66 4.65
N GLU A 78 1.61 -2.85 5.83
CA GLU A 78 2.08 -3.86 6.79
C GLU A 78 2.02 -5.26 6.18
N ARG A 79 0.91 -5.58 5.49
CA ARG A 79 0.73 -6.89 4.85
C ARG A 79 1.74 -7.09 3.73
N HIS A 80 1.91 -6.09 2.87
CA HIS A 80 2.92 -6.08 1.82
C HIS A 80 4.30 -6.43 2.36
N ARG A 81 4.73 -5.72 3.41
CA ARG A 81 6.06 -5.89 4.00
C ARG A 81 6.26 -7.25 4.65
N VAL A 82 5.31 -7.70 5.47
CA VAL A 82 5.41 -9.00 6.15
C VAL A 82 5.44 -10.14 5.12
N LEU A 83 4.63 -10.05 4.06
CA LEU A 83 4.62 -11.05 2.99
C LEU A 83 5.91 -11.02 2.18
N THR A 84 6.44 -9.83 1.88
CA THR A 84 7.73 -9.66 1.21
C THR A 84 8.85 -10.29 2.04
N ASP A 85 8.97 -9.93 3.32
CA ASP A 85 9.97 -10.46 4.23
C ASP A 85 9.86 -11.99 4.36
N TRP A 86 8.64 -12.52 4.37
CA TRP A 86 8.40 -13.96 4.39
C TRP A 86 8.90 -14.66 3.11
N LEU A 87 8.55 -14.13 1.94
CA LEU A 87 8.96 -14.69 0.64
C LEU A 87 10.48 -14.63 0.47
N VAL A 88 11.10 -13.51 0.84
CA VAL A 88 12.57 -13.39 0.87
C VAL A 88 13.18 -14.39 1.85
N GLY A 89 12.58 -14.55 3.04
CA GLY A 89 13.03 -15.49 4.05
C GLY A 89 13.00 -16.96 3.63
N ILE A 90 12.17 -17.33 2.64
CA ILE A 90 12.16 -18.68 2.05
C ILE A 90 13.01 -18.79 0.77
N GLY A 91 13.71 -17.72 0.37
CA GLY A 91 14.69 -17.72 -0.71
C GLY A 91 14.21 -17.15 -2.04
N VAL A 92 13.06 -16.47 -2.09
CA VAL A 92 12.61 -15.71 -3.27
C VAL A 92 13.44 -14.43 -3.39
N ASP A 93 13.79 -14.01 -4.60
CA ASP A 93 14.47 -12.73 -4.78
C ASP A 93 13.54 -11.56 -4.40
N GLU A 94 14.13 -10.47 -3.91
CA GLU A 94 13.40 -9.33 -3.34
C GLU A 94 12.37 -8.73 -4.32
N LYS A 95 12.72 -8.63 -5.62
CA LYS A 95 11.82 -8.06 -6.62
C LYS A 95 10.59 -8.94 -6.82
N THR A 96 10.80 -10.24 -7.06
CA THR A 96 9.69 -11.19 -7.19
C THR A 96 8.85 -11.25 -5.92
N ALA A 97 9.49 -11.21 -4.75
CA ALA A 97 8.81 -11.20 -3.46
C ALA A 97 7.87 -10.00 -3.29
N MET A 98 8.30 -8.79 -3.66
CA MET A 98 7.45 -7.59 -3.62
C MET A 98 6.28 -7.67 -4.60
N GLU A 99 6.52 -8.13 -5.83
CA GLU A 99 5.49 -8.27 -6.86
C GLU A 99 4.42 -9.32 -6.48
N ASP A 100 4.82 -10.40 -5.82
CA ASP A 100 3.89 -11.43 -5.34
C ASP A 100 3.19 -11.01 -4.04
N ALA A 101 3.90 -10.33 -3.13
CA ALA A 101 3.30 -9.77 -1.91
C ALA A 101 2.16 -8.79 -2.23
N CYS A 102 2.34 -7.94 -3.24
CA CYS A 102 1.32 -7.01 -3.75
C CYS A 102 -0.01 -7.71 -4.12
N LYS A 103 0.04 -8.94 -4.62
CA LYS A 103 -1.18 -9.73 -4.95
C LYS A 103 -1.71 -10.45 -3.72
N LEU A 104 -0.79 -11.01 -2.93
CA LEU A 104 -1.14 -11.82 -1.76
C LEU A 104 -1.79 -10.99 -0.65
N GLU A 105 -1.40 -9.73 -0.46
CA GLU A 105 -1.94 -8.87 0.59
C GLU A 105 -3.45 -8.65 0.48
N HIS A 106 -4.03 -8.70 -0.73
CA HIS A 106 -5.47 -8.60 -0.98
C HIS A 106 -6.19 -9.94 -0.93
N ALA A 107 -5.46 -11.04 -1.17
CA ALA A 107 -6.03 -12.38 -1.25
C ALA A 107 -5.97 -13.17 0.06
N ILE A 108 -4.96 -12.93 0.90
CA ILE A 108 -4.73 -13.72 2.11
C ILE A 108 -5.77 -13.39 3.19
N SER A 109 -6.32 -14.41 3.86
CA SER A 109 -7.24 -14.18 4.97
C SER A 109 -6.54 -13.47 6.14
N VAL A 110 -7.31 -12.76 6.98
CA VAL A 110 -6.78 -12.13 8.20
C VAL A 110 -6.15 -13.18 9.13
N GLU A 111 -6.81 -14.32 9.31
CA GLU A 111 -6.31 -15.39 10.18
C GLU A 111 -4.95 -15.94 9.69
N SER A 112 -4.85 -16.24 8.39
CA SER A 112 -3.61 -16.75 7.80
C SER A 112 -2.48 -15.74 7.90
N PHE A 113 -2.78 -14.45 7.67
CA PHE A 113 -1.80 -13.38 7.80
C PHE A 113 -1.27 -13.24 9.22
N GLU A 114 -2.14 -13.20 10.23
CA GLU A 114 -1.72 -13.07 11.62
C GLU A 114 -0.87 -14.26 12.08
N LYS A 115 -1.22 -15.48 11.65
CA LYS A 115 -0.41 -16.67 11.94
C LYS A 115 0.95 -16.64 11.24
N LEU A 116 1.00 -16.18 9.99
CA LEU A 116 2.26 -16.01 9.26
C LEU A 116 3.17 -14.99 9.96
N LYS A 117 2.61 -13.84 10.32
CA LYS A 117 3.31 -12.76 11.02
C LYS A 117 3.87 -13.23 12.36
N GLN A 118 3.10 -14.01 13.13
CA GLN A 118 3.56 -14.64 14.36
C GLN A 118 4.73 -15.61 14.08
N HIS A 119 4.59 -16.49 13.09
CA HIS A 119 5.62 -17.48 12.74
C HIS A 119 6.96 -16.83 12.37
N LEU A 120 6.93 -15.73 11.62
CA LEU A 120 8.13 -14.96 11.30
C LEU A 120 8.83 -14.42 12.56
N ARG A 121 8.07 -13.81 13.49
CA ARG A 121 8.63 -13.27 14.74
C ARG A 121 9.34 -14.35 15.57
N GLU A 122 8.76 -15.54 15.66
CA GLU A 122 9.34 -16.67 16.39
C GLU A 122 10.63 -17.17 15.73
N LYS A 123 10.68 -17.27 14.40
CA LYS A 123 11.92 -17.64 13.68
C LYS A 123 13.05 -16.62 13.89
N HIS A 124 12.74 -15.33 13.91
CA HIS A 124 13.76 -14.30 14.19
C HIS A 124 14.33 -14.40 15.61
N GLN A 125 13.55 -14.87 16.59
CA GLN A 125 14.01 -15.06 17.97
C GLN A 125 14.83 -16.34 18.18
N GLN A 126 14.67 -17.34 17.32
CA GLN A 126 15.44 -18.60 17.41
C GLN A 126 16.80 -18.53 16.70
N ASN A 127 17.01 -17.50 15.87
CA ASN A 127 18.25 -17.28 15.11
C ASN A 127 19.18 -16.21 15.74
N VAL A 128 18.87 -15.75 16.96
CA VAL A 128 19.67 -14.84 17.79
C VAL A 128 20.11 -15.58 19.04
#